data_AF-A0A6G4WU07-F1
#
_entry.id   AF-A0A6G4WU07-F1
#
_cell.length_a   1.000
_cell.length_b   1.000
_cell.length_c   1.000
_cell.angle_alpha   90.00
_cell.angle_beta   90.00
_cell.angle_gamma   90.00
#
_symmetry.space_group_name_H-M   'P 1'
#
loop_
_entity.id
_entity.type
_entity.pdbx_description
1 polymer ?
#
loop_
_entity_poly.entity_id
_entity_poly.type
_entity_poly.pdbx_seq_one_letter_code
_entity_poly.pdbx_strand_id
1 'polypeptide(L)'
;MTAAAPDPTGEQQLVDAARVAKVALDEVRMWRHRQPHHDAPRYAELDAILDRAAVGRIEVHLAQPEPRSLPEAVAAHHALIDQRRRIIADAHRAWDLVEVRVIRSIARFMPADGRKDEAA
;
A
#
# COMPACT_ATOMS: atom_id res chain seq x y z
N MET A 1 42.58 -10.10 -5.91
CA MET A 1 41.53 -10.12 -6.96
C MET A 1 40.22 -10.45 -6.27
N THR A 2 39.43 -9.42 -5.94
CA THR A 2 38.14 -9.60 -5.25
C THR A 2 37.08 -9.69 -6.34
N ALA A 3 36.42 -10.85 -6.45
CA ALA A 3 35.33 -11.06 -7.40
C ALA A 3 34.19 -10.09 -7.11
N ALA A 4 33.81 -9.28 -8.10
CA ALA A 4 32.63 -8.42 -8.03
C ALA A 4 31.39 -9.32 -7.86
N ALA A 5 30.61 -9.08 -6.80
CA ALA A 5 29.35 -9.76 -6.59
C ALA A 5 28.41 -9.50 -7.79
N PRO A 6 27.62 -10.49 -8.23
CA PRO A 6 26.74 -10.35 -9.38
C PRO A 6 25.71 -9.25 -9.15
N ASP A 7 25.54 -8.38 -10.16
CA ASP A 7 24.53 -7.32 -10.19
C ASP A 7 23.12 -7.92 -10.01
N PRO A 8 22.30 -7.45 -9.06
CA PRO A 8 20.89 -7.80 -9.04
C PRO A 8 20.21 -7.09 -10.21
N THR A 9 19.94 -7.84 -11.28
CA THR A 9 19.12 -7.42 -12.42
C THR A 9 17.81 -6.79 -11.93
N GLY A 10 17.29 -5.78 -12.64
CA GLY A 10 16.03 -5.11 -12.27
C GLY A 10 14.83 -6.05 -12.06
N GLU A 11 14.90 -7.25 -12.62
CA GLU A 11 13.95 -8.35 -12.39
C GLU A 11 14.01 -8.89 -10.94
N GLN A 12 15.20 -9.05 -10.37
CA GLN A 12 15.40 -9.46 -8.98
C GLN A 12 14.79 -8.44 -8.01
N GLN A 13 14.85 -7.17 -8.35
CA GLN A 13 14.33 -6.06 -7.55
C GLN A 13 12.80 -6.04 -7.55
N LEU A 14 12.19 -6.31 -8.70
CA LEU A 14 10.73 -6.49 -8.80
C LEU A 14 10.28 -7.70 -7.98
N VAL A 15 11.06 -8.78 -7.98
CA VAL A 15 10.80 -9.98 -7.16
C VAL A 15 10.90 -9.65 -5.66
N ASP A 16 11.91 -8.90 -5.23
CA ASP A 16 12.07 -8.53 -3.82
C ASP A 16 10.99 -7.54 -3.34
N ALA A 17 10.65 -6.55 -4.15
CA ALA A 17 9.55 -5.62 -3.87
C ALA A 17 8.19 -6.35 -3.84
N ALA A 18 7.97 -7.31 -4.75
CA ALA A 18 6.78 -8.16 -4.75
C ALA A 18 6.73 -9.07 -3.51
N ARG A 19 7.88 -9.57 -3.04
CA ARG A 19 7.98 -10.35 -1.80
C ARG A 19 7.58 -9.51 -0.59
N VAL A 20 8.10 -8.29 -0.45
CA VAL A 20 7.72 -7.36 0.62
C VAL A 20 6.23 -7.06 0.60
N ALA A 21 5.66 -6.78 -0.58
CA ALA A 21 4.22 -6.52 -0.73
C ALA A 21 3.36 -7.74 -0.38
N LYS A 22 3.80 -8.96 -0.73
CA LYS A 22 3.09 -10.19 -0.41
C LYS A 22 3.06 -10.47 1.09
N VAL A 23 4.19 -10.29 1.79
CA VAL A 23 4.26 -10.46 3.26
C VAL A 23 3.30 -9.49 3.95
N ALA A 24 3.31 -8.21 3.54
CA ALA A 24 2.39 -7.22 4.08
C ALA A 24 0.92 -7.59 3.85
N LEU A 25 0.58 -8.10 2.65
CA LEU A 25 -0.78 -8.55 2.34
C LEU A 25 -1.23 -9.70 3.24
N ASP A 26 -0.34 -10.66 3.50
CA ASP A 26 -0.64 -11.80 4.38
C ASP A 26 -0.80 -11.34 5.84
N GLU A 27 0.01 -10.39 6.31
CA GLU A 27 -0.15 -9.76 7.63
C GLU A 27 -1.48 -9.00 7.75
N VAL A 28 -1.88 -8.24 6.73
CA VAL A 28 -3.19 -7.56 6.71
C VAL A 28 -4.35 -8.56 6.72
N ARG A 29 -4.25 -9.67 5.99
CA ARG A 29 -5.27 -10.73 6.00
C ARG A 29 -5.39 -11.37 7.38
N MET A 30 -4.28 -11.69 8.02
CA MET A 30 -4.24 -12.22 9.38
C MET A 30 -4.78 -11.21 10.39
N TRP A 31 -4.41 -9.94 10.28
CA TRP A 31 -4.96 -8.86 11.10
C TRP A 31 -6.48 -8.78 10.98
N ARG A 32 -7.00 -8.76 9.75
CA ARG A 32 -8.44 -8.71 9.47
C ARG A 32 -9.19 -9.91 10.02
N HIS A 33 -8.58 -11.10 9.97
CA HIS A 33 -9.18 -12.32 10.52
C HIS A 33 -9.27 -12.30 12.05
N ARG A 34 -8.38 -11.56 12.72
CA ARG A 34 -8.34 -11.39 14.18
C ARG A 34 -9.20 -10.23 14.69
N GLN A 35 -9.72 -9.36 13.83
CA GLN A 35 -10.54 -8.23 14.28
C GLN A 35 -11.94 -8.71 14.70
N PRO A 36 -12.39 -8.42 15.94
CA PRO A 36 -13.77 -8.69 16.34
C PRO A 36 -14.74 -7.86 15.50
N HIS A 37 -15.79 -8.49 14.97
CA HIS A 37 -16.76 -7.87 14.05
C HIS A 37 -17.65 -6.77 14.68
N HIS A 38 -17.48 -6.51 15.98
CA HIS A 38 -18.42 -5.72 16.78
C HIS A 38 -17.81 -4.43 17.37
N ASP A 39 -16.49 -4.27 17.36
CA ASP A 39 -15.82 -3.04 17.81
C ASP A 39 -15.12 -2.33 16.64
N ALA A 40 -15.01 -1.00 16.74
CA ALA A 40 -14.28 -0.19 15.77
C ALA A 40 -12.87 -0.77 15.57
N PRO A 41 -12.45 -1.13 14.34
CA PRO A 41 -11.16 -1.76 14.10
C PRO A 41 -10.03 -0.87 14.62
N ARG A 42 -9.06 -1.44 15.33
CA ARG A 42 -7.87 -0.70 15.77
C ARG A 42 -6.96 -0.44 14.56
N TYR A 43 -7.22 0.65 13.85
CA TYR A 43 -6.51 1.03 12.62
C TYR A 43 -5.00 1.24 12.83
N ALA A 44 -4.55 1.57 14.04
CA ALA A 44 -3.13 1.74 14.34
C ALA A 44 -2.26 0.48 14.08
N GLU A 45 -2.79 -0.73 14.29
CA GLU A 45 -2.05 -1.97 13.98
C GLU A 45 -1.98 -2.22 12.46
N LEU A 46 -3.04 -1.83 11.72
CA LEU A 46 -3.06 -1.87 10.27
C LEU A 46 -2.06 -0.85 9.68
N ASP A 47 -2.07 0.38 10.18
CA ASP A 47 -1.14 1.43 9.75
C ASP A 47 0.31 1.00 9.99
N ALA A 48 0.61 0.39 11.14
CA ALA A 48 1.95 -0.13 11.44
C ALA A 48 2.41 -1.24 10.48
N ILE A 49 1.50 -2.09 9.97
CA ILE A 49 1.82 -3.11 8.96
C ILE A 49 2.14 -2.45 7.63
N LEU A 50 1.33 -1.47 7.21
CA LEU A 50 1.51 -0.76 5.95
C LEU A 50 2.77 0.12 5.95
N ASP A 51 3.07 0.79 7.05
CA ASP A 51 4.28 1.60 7.23
C ASP A 51 5.54 0.75 7.13
N ARG A 52 5.56 -0.42 7.78
CA ARG A 52 6.69 -1.36 7.71
C ARG A 52 6.93 -1.85 6.28
N ALA A 53 5.86 -2.09 5.53
CA ALA A 53 5.95 -2.47 4.12
C ALA A 53 6.44 -1.32 3.22
N ALA A 54 6.05 -0.08 3.52
CA ALA A 54 6.55 1.11 2.83
C ALA A 54 8.05 1.30 3.08
N VAL A 55 8.49 1.19 4.34
CA VAL A 55 9.90 1.27 4.74
C VAL A 55 10.73 0.18 4.05
N GLY A 56 10.29 -1.08 4.09
CA GLY A 56 11.01 -2.18 3.44
C GLY A 56 11.18 -1.99 1.93
N ARG A 57 10.19 -1.40 1.25
CA ARG A 57 10.32 -1.05 -0.20
C ARG A 57 11.32 0.08 -0.44
N ILE A 58 11.47 1.03 0.49
CA ILE A 58 12.46 2.10 0.41
C ILE A 58 13.86 1.53 0.68
N GLU A 59 14.01 0.67 1.69
CA GLU A 59 15.27 0.01 2.01
C GLU A 59 15.80 -0.83 0.84
N VAL A 60 14.93 -1.59 0.16
CA VAL A 60 15.28 -2.34 -1.06
C VAL A 60 15.79 -1.39 -2.16
N HIS A 61 15.22 -0.20 -2.27
CA HIS A 61 15.67 0.79 -3.27
C HIS A 61 16.97 1.48 -2.86
N LEU A 62 17.18 1.76 -1.57
CA LEU A 62 18.42 2.35 -1.05
C LEU A 62 19.60 1.37 -1.05
N ALA A 63 19.33 0.07 -1.00
CA ALA A 63 20.34 -0.99 -1.14
C ALA A 63 20.83 -1.17 -2.59
N GLN A 64 20.35 -0.37 -3.55
CA GLN A 64 20.80 -0.45 -4.93
C GLN A 64 22.28 -0.07 -5.04
N PRO A 65 23.07 -0.83 -5.84
CA PRO A 65 24.43 -0.44 -6.14
C PRO A 65 24.46 0.92 -6.84
N GLU A 66 25.50 1.70 -6.57
CA GLU A 66 25.67 3.03 -7.17
C GLU A 66 25.72 2.91 -8.72
N PRO A 67 24.93 3.70 -9.46
CA PRO A 67 24.87 3.60 -10.92
C PRO A 67 26.25 3.92 -11.53
N ARG A 68 26.68 3.10 -12.49
CA ARG A 68 28.02 3.19 -13.10
C ARG A 68 28.04 4.05 -14.35
N SER A 69 26.87 4.46 -14.83
CA SER A 69 26.72 5.28 -16.03
C SER A 69 25.55 6.26 -15.92
N LEU A 70 25.59 7.34 -16.71
CA LEU A 70 24.50 8.33 -16.77
C LEU A 70 23.16 7.72 -17.20
N PRO A 71 23.08 6.82 -18.22
CA PRO A 71 21.84 6.13 -18.54
C PRO A 71 21.27 5.30 -17.39
N GLU A 72 22.12 4.60 -16.63
CA GLU A 72 21.71 3.84 -15.45
C GLU A 72 21.15 4.76 -14.35
N ALA A 73 21.81 5.89 -14.09
CA ALA A 73 21.34 6.87 -13.10
C ALA A 73 19.96 7.45 -13.47
N VAL A 74 19.74 7.76 -14.75
CA VAL A 74 18.44 8.25 -15.24
C VAL A 74 17.35 7.17 -15.13
N ALA A 75 17.67 5.92 -15.47
CA ALA A 75 16.72 4.81 -15.35
C ALA A 75 16.33 4.54 -13.89
N ALA A 76 17.30 4.53 -12.97
CA ALA A 76 17.05 4.39 -11.53
C ALA A 76 16.18 5.53 -10.99
N HIS A 77 16.44 6.77 -11.43
CA HIS A 77 15.63 7.93 -11.06
C HIS A 77 14.17 7.81 -11.55
N HIS A 78 13.94 7.40 -12.80
CA HIS A 78 12.58 7.19 -13.30
C HIS A 78 11.84 6.08 -12.54
N ALA A 79 12.52 4.97 -12.24
CA ALA A 79 11.94 3.89 -11.45
C ALA A 79 11.51 4.37 -10.05
N LEU A 80 12.34 5.18 -9.38
CA LEU A 80 12.00 5.80 -8.10
C LEU A 80 10.76 6.70 -8.19
N ILE A 81 10.70 7.56 -9.21
CA ILE A 81 9.58 8.50 -9.40
C ILE A 81 8.28 7.75 -9.65
N ASP A 82 8.30 6.69 -10.46
CA ASP A 82 7.13 5.87 -10.73
C ASP A 82 6.67 5.10 -9.49
N GLN A 83 7.61 4.58 -8.69
CA GLN A 83 7.29 3.94 -7.42
C GLN A 83 6.64 4.92 -6.44
N ARG A 84 7.17 6.14 -6.34
CA ARG A 84 6.57 7.22 -5.53
C ARG A 84 5.14 7.55 -5.97
N ARG A 85 4.90 7.68 -7.28
CA ARG A 85 3.56 7.94 -7.84
C ARG A 85 2.57 6.82 -7.48
N ARG A 86 2.99 5.56 -7.59
CA ARG A 86 2.14 4.40 -7.24
C ARG A 86 1.76 4.40 -5.76
N ILE A 87 2.70 4.67 -4.87
CA ILE A 87 2.45 4.74 -3.42
C ILE A 87 1.40 5.81 -3.09
N ILE A 88 1.51 6.99 -3.69
CA ILE A 88 0.54 8.09 -3.48
C ILE A 88 -0.84 7.68 -4.01
N ALA A 89 -0.90 7.10 -5.21
CA ALA A 89 -2.17 6.65 -5.80
C ALA A 89 -2.85 5.56 -4.98
N ASP A 90 -2.07 4.62 -4.41
CA ASP A 90 -2.60 3.58 -3.54
C ASP A 90 -3.13 4.15 -2.22
N ALA A 91 -2.44 5.14 -1.65
CA ALA A 91 -2.89 5.84 -0.45
C ALA A 91 -4.20 6.60 -0.67
N HIS A 92 -4.35 7.31 -1.80
CA HIS A 92 -5.61 7.97 -2.17
C HIS A 92 -6.73 6.95 -2.32
N ARG A 93 -6.51 5.85 -3.05
CA ARG A 93 -7.53 4.79 -3.22
C ARG A 93 -7.96 4.18 -1.89
N ALA A 94 -7.04 3.98 -0.95
CA ALA A 94 -7.38 3.48 0.38
C ALA A 94 -8.29 4.46 1.13
N TRP A 95 -7.99 5.76 1.08
CA TRP A 95 -8.82 6.81 1.66
C TRP A 95 -10.21 6.89 1.05
N ASP A 96 -10.32 6.83 -0.27
CA ASP A 96 -11.61 6.83 -0.97
C ASP A 96 -12.51 5.68 -0.49
N LEU A 97 -11.94 4.49 -0.31
CA LEU A 97 -12.67 3.32 0.19
C LEU A 97 -13.14 3.49 1.64
N VAL A 98 -12.31 4.12 2.49
CA VAL A 98 -12.68 4.46 3.87
C VAL A 98 -13.81 5.49 3.88
N GLU A 99 -13.70 6.55 3.09
CA GLU A 99 -14.71 7.59 2.97
C GLU A 99 -16.06 7.01 2.51
N VAL A 100 -16.07 6.19 1.45
CA VAL A 100 -17.27 5.50 0.97
C VAL A 100 -17.90 4.64 2.08
N ARG A 101 -17.08 3.97 2.89
CA ARG A 101 -17.57 3.17 4.02
C ARG A 101 -18.20 4.06 5.10
N VAL A 102 -17.59 5.19 5.43
CA VAL A 102 -18.12 6.16 6.40
C VAL A 102 -19.43 6.75 5.89
N ILE A 103 -19.50 7.19 4.64
CA ILE A 103 -20.72 7.69 4.00
C ILE A 103 -21.84 6.66 4.08
N ARG A 104 -21.57 5.39 3.74
CA ARG A 104 -22.56 4.31 3.88
C ARG A 104 -22.99 4.08 5.33
N SER A 105 -22.10 4.26 6.29
CA SER A 105 -22.43 4.14 7.71
C SER A 105 -23.36 5.28 8.15
N ILE A 106 -23.05 6.52 7.76
CA ILE A 106 -23.89 7.70 8.02
C ILE A 106 -25.25 7.55 7.36
N ALA A 107 -25.30 7.10 6.10
CA ALA A 107 -26.53 6.91 5.34
C ALA A 107 -27.54 5.95 6.02
N ARG A 108 -27.08 5.01 6.85
CA ARG A 108 -27.97 4.12 7.63
C ARG A 108 -28.75 4.84 8.73
N PHE A 109 -28.25 5.99 9.18
CA PHE A 109 -28.86 6.80 10.22
C PHE A 109 -29.57 8.04 9.66
N MET A 110 -29.44 8.31 8.35
CA MET A 110 -30.21 9.38 7.73
C MET A 110 -31.66 8.93 7.54
N PRO A 111 -32.65 9.82 7.79
CA PRO A 111 -34.03 9.55 7.43
C PRO A 111 -34.13 9.19 5.95
N ALA A 112 -34.89 8.15 5.64
CA ALA A 112 -35.22 7.83 4.26
C ALA A 112 -36.26 8.84 3.74
N ASP A 113 -35.84 10.09 3.54
CA ASP A 113 -36.72 11.14 3.04
C ASP A 113 -37.09 10.83 1.59
N GLY A 114 -38.26 10.21 1.41
CA GLY A 114 -38.81 9.98 0.07
C GLY A 114 -39.86 8.88 -0.09
N ARG A 115 -40.16 8.03 0.89
CA ARG A 115 -41.41 7.23 0.84
C ARG A 115 -42.52 8.06 1.49
N LYS A 116 -43.07 8.99 0.71
CA LYS A 116 -44.41 9.49 0.98
C LYS A 116 -45.34 8.28 0.91
N ASP A 117 -45.79 7.83 2.06
CA ASP A 117 -47.03 7.08 2.18
C ASP A 117 -48.16 8.04 1.80
N GLU A 118 -48.43 8.17 0.49
CA GLU A 118 -49.75 8.55 -0.01
C GLU A 118 -50.66 7.33 0.14
N ALA A 119 -51.07 7.06 1.37
CA ALA A 119 -52.16 6.16 1.70
C ALA A 119 -52.78 6.58 3.03
N ALA A 120 -53.50 7.70 3.01
CA ALA A 120 -54.51 8.04 4.00
C ALA A 120 -55.66 8.78 3.29
#